data_AF-A0A2C9ZTS7-F1
#
_entry.id   AF-A0A2C9ZTS7-F1
#
_cell.length_a   1.000
_cell.length_b   1.000
_cell.length_c   1.000
_cell.angle_alpha   90.00
_cell.angle_beta   90.00
_cell.angle_gamma   90.00
#
_symmetry.space_group_name_H-M   'P 1'
#
loop_
_entity.id
_entity.type
_entity.pdbx_description
1 polymer ?
#
loop_
_entity_poly.entity_id
_entity_poly.type
_entity_poly.pdbx_seq_one_letter_code
_entity_poly.pdbx_strand_id
1 'polypeptide(L)'
;MPPKLPKKSVFLQLLRRSLRQAKAAHDMVLWEELQQVQHAWQQPFPRLTRLLQQASSHQTKHYIAEAFALAQDPRAVPVLIRAAKQPENSADNAPYFWACEHYDCSAYLSFFVQFLLQCQDPGEAMLACVAVIEAMPGPFAPPVIKRAITRLLLGKRPVVMPELQVQHELFLAQASYALADAYFEQVDQAWKTDAGTPWTFYQGLNQKSASANQRKQQEPNSTNPNQSCQ
;
A
#
# COMPACT_ATOMS: atom_id res chain seq x y z
N MET A 1 -4.34 -9.96 9.26
CA MET A 1 -3.14 -9.41 9.93
C MET A 1 -1.95 -9.80 9.08
N PRO A 2 -1.15 -8.84 8.58
CA PRO A 2 0.04 -9.15 7.80
C PRO A 2 1.04 -9.94 8.67
N PRO A 3 1.79 -10.90 8.08
CA PRO A 3 2.86 -11.57 8.80
C PRO A 3 3.92 -10.52 9.16
N LYS A 4 4.13 -10.27 10.46
CA LYS A 4 5.22 -9.40 10.92
C LYS A 4 6.53 -9.96 10.38
N LEU A 5 7.36 -9.11 9.74
CA LEU A 5 8.67 -9.53 9.28
C LEU A 5 9.43 -10.24 10.41
N PRO A 6 9.95 -11.45 10.14
CA PRO A 6 10.78 -12.11 11.11
C PRO A 6 12.03 -11.27 11.37
N LYS A 7 12.45 -11.15 12.62
CA LYS A 7 13.77 -10.56 12.93
C LYS A 7 14.84 -11.33 12.14
N LYS A 8 15.95 -10.66 11.75
CA LYS A 8 17.07 -11.29 11.03
C LYS A 8 17.54 -12.61 11.67
N SER A 9 17.54 -12.70 13.00
CA SER A 9 17.87 -13.93 13.74
C SER A 9 16.85 -15.06 13.51
N VAL A 10 15.56 -14.74 13.48
CA VAL A 10 14.47 -15.69 13.23
C VAL A 10 14.50 -16.17 11.79
N PHE A 11 14.69 -15.27 10.82
CA PHE A 11 14.89 -15.62 9.42
C PHE A 11 16.03 -16.65 9.23
N LEU A 12 17.20 -16.37 9.82
CA LEU A 12 18.34 -17.29 9.74
C LEU A 12 18.07 -18.63 10.45
N GLN A 13 17.27 -18.64 11.53
CA GLN A 13 16.87 -19.88 12.20
C GLN A 13 15.93 -20.71 11.32
N LEU A 14 14.95 -20.07 10.66
CA LEU A 14 14.03 -20.72 9.72
C LEU A 14 14.79 -21.27 8.51
N LEU A 15 15.65 -20.48 7.89
CA LEU A 15 16.49 -20.92 6.77
C LEU A 15 17.37 -22.13 7.14
N ARG A 16 18.01 -22.11 8.31
CA ARG A 16 18.78 -23.25 8.84
C ARG A 16 17.92 -24.49 9.11
N ARG A 17 16.66 -24.29 9.50
CA ARG A 17 15.70 -25.40 9.68
C ARG A 17 15.34 -26.01 8.32
N SER A 18 15.00 -25.20 7.33
CA SER A 18 14.70 -25.67 5.97
C SER A 18 15.88 -26.37 5.31
N LEU A 19 17.11 -25.86 5.50
CA LEU A 19 18.33 -26.57 5.07
C LEU A 19 18.47 -27.96 5.68
N ARG A 20 18.20 -28.11 6.99
CA ARG A 20 18.23 -29.43 7.64
C ARG A 20 17.14 -30.36 7.11
N GLN A 21 15.96 -29.83 6.83
CA GLN A 21 14.85 -30.60 6.28
C GLN A 21 15.12 -31.06 4.85
N ALA A 22 15.61 -30.18 3.96
CA ALA A 22 15.99 -30.53 2.59
C ALA A 22 17.07 -31.63 2.58
N LYS A 23 18.08 -31.48 3.44
CA LYS A 23 19.14 -32.51 3.60
C LYS A 23 18.58 -33.84 4.09
N ALA A 24 17.67 -33.83 5.08
CA ALA A 24 17.04 -35.05 5.58
C ALA A 24 16.13 -35.72 4.53
N ALA A 25 15.45 -34.93 3.71
CA ALA A 25 14.62 -35.39 2.61
C ALA A 25 15.41 -35.82 1.36
N HIS A 26 16.74 -35.66 1.37
CA HIS A 26 17.64 -35.94 0.24
C HIS A 26 17.33 -35.09 -1.01
N ASP A 27 16.69 -33.93 -0.82
CA ASP A 27 16.46 -32.95 -1.87
C ASP A 27 17.70 -32.04 -2.00
N MET A 28 18.66 -32.51 -2.79
CA MET A 28 19.95 -31.84 -2.96
C MET A 28 19.81 -30.52 -3.73
N VAL A 29 18.85 -30.41 -4.65
CA VAL A 29 18.63 -29.19 -5.45
C VAL A 29 18.15 -28.07 -4.54
N LEU A 30 17.10 -28.32 -3.76
CA LEU A 30 16.59 -27.35 -2.79
C LEU A 30 17.66 -27.01 -1.74
N TRP A 31 18.41 -28.01 -1.27
CA TRP A 31 19.46 -27.79 -0.29
C TRP A 31 20.54 -26.83 -0.81
N GLU A 32 21.04 -27.04 -2.04
CA GLU A 32 22.03 -26.16 -2.67
C GLU A 32 21.49 -24.74 -2.88
N GLU A 33 20.26 -24.61 -3.37
CA GLU A 33 19.62 -23.31 -3.56
C GLU A 33 19.52 -22.52 -2.24
N LEU A 34 19.00 -23.15 -1.18
CA LEU A 34 18.88 -22.52 0.15
C LEU A 34 20.25 -22.17 0.74
N GLN A 35 21.28 -22.97 0.45
CA GLN A 35 22.65 -22.69 0.89
C GLN A 35 23.19 -21.44 0.19
N GLN A 36 22.92 -21.29 -1.11
CA GLN A 36 23.27 -20.09 -1.85
C GLN A 36 22.55 -18.85 -1.30
N VAL A 37 21.27 -18.95 -0.92
CA VAL A 37 20.55 -17.87 -0.24
C VAL A 37 21.22 -17.51 1.08
N GLN A 38 21.60 -18.50 1.89
CA GLN A 38 22.29 -18.27 3.16
C GLN A 38 23.61 -17.52 2.98
N HIS A 39 24.39 -17.87 1.95
CA HIS A 39 25.64 -17.18 1.64
C HIS A 39 25.41 -15.78 1.06
N ALA A 40 24.42 -15.62 0.18
CA ALA A 40 24.11 -14.35 -0.47
C ALA A 40 23.45 -13.33 0.46
N TRP A 41 22.82 -13.78 1.55
CA TRP A 41 22.22 -12.93 2.57
C TRP A 41 23.20 -11.91 3.17
N GLN A 42 24.49 -12.27 3.27
CA GLN A 42 25.54 -11.38 3.79
C GLN A 42 26.24 -10.55 2.70
N GLN A 43 25.77 -10.64 1.46
CA GLN A 43 26.46 -10.16 0.26
C GLN A 43 25.65 -9.05 -0.45
N PRO A 44 26.25 -8.32 -1.39
CA PRO A 44 25.58 -7.21 -2.06
C PRO A 44 24.35 -7.61 -2.89
N PHE A 45 23.39 -6.68 -2.96
CA PHE A 45 22.09 -6.76 -3.64
C PHE A 45 22.06 -7.52 -4.99
N PRO A 46 23.01 -7.33 -5.94
CA PRO A 46 22.96 -7.99 -7.25
C PRO A 46 23.02 -9.53 -7.18
N ARG A 47 23.61 -10.08 -6.10
CA ARG A 47 23.71 -11.53 -5.93
C ARG A 47 22.34 -12.15 -5.64
N LEU A 48 21.54 -11.53 -4.77
CA LEU A 48 20.17 -11.97 -4.49
C LEU A 48 19.27 -11.86 -5.73
N THR A 49 19.43 -10.81 -6.54
CA THR A 49 18.68 -10.66 -7.79
C THR A 49 18.96 -11.80 -8.76
N ARG A 50 20.23 -12.18 -8.92
CA ARG A 50 20.62 -13.30 -9.78
C ARG A 50 20.06 -14.63 -9.25
N LEU A 51 20.14 -14.85 -7.94
CA LEU A 51 19.57 -16.05 -7.33
C LEU A 51 18.06 -16.15 -7.54
N LEU A 52 17.32 -15.03 -7.45
CA LEU A 52 15.88 -15.06 -7.68
C LEU A 52 15.52 -15.50 -9.11
N GLN A 53 16.34 -15.12 -10.09
CA GLN A 53 16.14 -15.49 -11.50
C GLN A 53 16.50 -16.95 -11.79
N GLN A 54 17.40 -17.54 -10.99
CA GLN A 54 17.90 -18.90 -11.19
C GLN A 54 17.17 -19.94 -10.35
N ALA A 55 16.57 -19.52 -9.23
CA ALA A 55 15.86 -20.40 -8.30
C ALA A 55 14.71 -21.12 -8.99
N SER A 56 14.73 -22.45 -8.91
CA SER A 56 13.68 -23.33 -9.42
C SER A 56 12.60 -23.58 -8.38
N SER A 57 12.95 -23.60 -7.09
CA SER A 57 12.00 -23.85 -6.02
C SER A 57 11.26 -22.59 -5.55
N HIS A 58 9.94 -22.71 -5.44
CA HIS A 58 9.06 -21.75 -4.77
C HIS A 58 9.53 -21.40 -3.35
N GLN A 59 9.98 -22.41 -2.60
CA GLN A 59 10.49 -22.21 -1.25
C GLN A 59 11.76 -21.34 -1.25
N THR A 60 12.67 -21.56 -2.20
CA THR A 60 13.87 -20.72 -2.36
C THR A 60 13.47 -19.28 -2.70
N LYS A 61 12.56 -19.10 -3.67
CA LYS A 61 12.09 -17.77 -4.09
C LYS A 61 11.43 -17.01 -2.92
N HIS A 62 10.66 -17.69 -2.09
CA HIS A 62 10.09 -17.13 -0.85
C HIS A 62 11.18 -16.60 0.09
N TYR A 63 12.20 -17.41 0.40
CA TYR A 63 13.32 -16.98 1.24
C TYR A 63 14.12 -15.81 0.62
N ILE A 64 14.22 -15.75 -0.70
CA ILE A 64 14.86 -14.61 -1.39
C ILE A 64 14.00 -13.35 -1.28
N ALA A 65 12.67 -13.47 -1.39
CA ALA A 65 11.76 -12.33 -1.21
C ALA A 65 11.82 -11.78 0.23
N GLU A 66 11.81 -12.65 1.24
CA GLU A 66 12.02 -12.26 2.64
C GLU A 66 13.41 -11.62 2.84
N ALA A 67 14.44 -12.17 2.19
CA ALA A 67 15.78 -11.60 2.23
C ALA A 67 15.79 -10.18 1.65
N PHE A 68 15.09 -9.92 0.54
CA PHE A 68 14.94 -8.56 0.05
C PHE A 68 14.27 -7.70 1.11
N ALA A 69 13.10 -8.07 1.62
CA ALA A 69 12.37 -7.28 2.61
C ALA A 69 13.22 -6.91 3.84
N LEU A 70 14.03 -7.84 4.36
CA LEU A 70 14.90 -7.59 5.51
C LEU A 70 16.17 -6.78 5.19
N ALA A 71 16.58 -6.74 3.93
CA ALA A 71 17.70 -5.94 3.46
C ALA A 71 17.33 -4.44 3.32
N GLN A 72 16.05 -4.13 3.10
CA GLN A 72 15.53 -2.77 2.99
C GLN A 72 16.23 -1.92 1.90
N ASP A 73 16.66 -2.56 0.81
CA ASP A 73 17.24 -1.87 -0.36
C ASP A 73 16.13 -1.52 -1.38
N PRO A 74 15.81 -0.23 -1.62
CA PRO A 74 14.70 0.16 -2.50
C PRO A 74 14.80 -0.39 -3.93
N ARG A 75 16.00 -0.76 -4.39
CA ARG A 75 16.20 -1.41 -5.70
C ARG A 75 15.50 -2.77 -5.79
N ALA A 76 15.08 -3.35 -4.67
CA ALA A 76 14.32 -4.59 -4.60
C ALA A 76 12.94 -4.47 -5.25
N VAL A 77 12.25 -3.33 -5.10
CA VAL A 77 10.84 -3.20 -5.51
C VAL A 77 10.62 -3.53 -6.99
N PRO A 78 11.38 -2.96 -7.96
CA PRO A 78 11.27 -3.36 -9.37
C PRO A 78 11.53 -4.85 -9.63
N VAL A 79 12.44 -5.47 -8.86
CA VAL A 79 12.81 -6.88 -8.99
C VAL A 79 11.67 -7.77 -8.50
N LEU A 80 11.11 -7.46 -7.33
CA LEU A 80 9.97 -8.16 -6.72
C LEU A 80 8.72 -8.05 -7.61
N ILE A 81 8.38 -6.84 -8.06
CA ILE A 81 7.25 -6.61 -8.98
C ILE A 81 7.45 -7.40 -10.27
N ARG A 82 8.66 -7.42 -10.84
CA ARG A 82 8.95 -8.19 -12.05
C ARG A 82 8.76 -9.69 -11.81
N ALA A 83 9.26 -10.21 -10.69
CA ALA A 83 9.11 -11.62 -10.33
C ALA A 83 7.64 -12.01 -10.14
N ALA A 84 6.84 -11.17 -9.47
CA ALA A 84 5.41 -11.40 -9.25
C ALA A 84 4.58 -11.46 -10.55
N LYS A 85 5.06 -10.79 -11.61
CA LYS A 85 4.41 -10.79 -12.94
C LYS A 85 4.76 -11.99 -13.81
N GLN A 86 5.77 -12.78 -13.44
CA GLN A 86 6.18 -13.90 -14.25
C GLN A 86 5.13 -15.02 -14.23
N PRO A 87 4.75 -15.61 -15.38
CA PRO A 87 3.71 -16.65 -15.43
C PRO A 87 4.02 -17.84 -14.52
N GLU A 88 5.29 -18.25 -14.42
CA GLU A 88 5.74 -19.35 -13.56
C GLU A 88 5.55 -19.09 -12.06
N ASN A 89 5.34 -17.84 -11.67
CA ASN A 89 5.10 -17.44 -10.29
C ASN A 89 3.62 -17.11 -10.03
N SER A 90 2.73 -17.22 -11.02
CA SER A 90 1.32 -16.79 -10.89
C SER A 90 0.58 -17.44 -9.72
N ALA A 91 0.86 -18.70 -9.40
CA ALA A 91 0.26 -19.44 -8.29
C ALA A 91 0.94 -19.16 -6.91
N ASP A 92 2.09 -18.49 -6.90
CA ASP A 92 2.91 -18.26 -5.71
C ASP A 92 3.62 -16.90 -5.78
N ASN A 93 2.87 -15.86 -6.12
CA ASN A 93 3.37 -14.49 -6.21
C ASN A 93 3.17 -13.68 -4.91
N ALA A 94 2.40 -14.21 -3.96
CA ALA A 94 2.17 -13.60 -2.65
C ALA A 94 3.47 -13.24 -1.90
N PRO A 95 4.53 -14.10 -1.86
CA PRO A 95 5.78 -13.76 -1.17
C PRO A 95 6.42 -12.46 -1.68
N TYR A 96 6.32 -12.15 -2.98
CA TYR A 96 6.88 -10.93 -3.52
C TYR A 96 6.09 -9.69 -3.12
N PHE A 97 4.77 -9.79 -2.99
CA PHE A 97 3.94 -8.69 -2.52
C PHE A 97 4.11 -8.46 -1.03
N TRP A 98 4.18 -9.51 -0.22
CA TRP A 98 4.54 -9.38 1.20
C TRP A 98 5.89 -8.69 1.38
N ALA A 99 6.87 -9.03 0.54
CA ALA A 99 8.15 -8.33 0.57
C ALA A 99 8.03 -6.84 0.20
N CYS A 100 7.16 -6.50 -0.77
CA CYS A 100 6.91 -5.11 -1.19
C CYS A 100 6.28 -4.23 -0.08
N GLU A 101 5.53 -4.80 0.86
CA GLU A 101 4.87 -4.06 1.97
C GLU A 101 5.89 -3.25 2.80
N HIS A 102 7.14 -3.71 2.82
CA HIS A 102 8.22 -3.11 3.62
C HIS A 102 9.00 -2.02 2.89
N TYR A 103 8.46 -1.51 1.78
CA TYR A 103 9.05 -0.47 0.97
C TYR A 103 8.03 0.62 0.67
N ASP A 104 8.53 1.82 0.39
CA ASP A 104 7.73 2.83 -0.28
C ASP A 104 7.42 2.38 -1.72
N CYS A 105 6.22 1.86 -1.90
CA CYS A 105 5.70 1.41 -3.19
C CYS A 105 4.82 2.47 -3.88
N SER A 106 4.74 3.72 -3.39
CA SER A 106 3.82 4.74 -3.90
C SER A 106 3.98 5.02 -5.40
N ALA A 107 5.22 5.00 -5.91
CA ALA A 107 5.50 5.15 -7.34
C ALA A 107 4.91 4.05 -8.23
N TYR A 108 4.57 2.90 -7.63
CA TYR A 108 4.04 1.71 -8.30
C TYR A 108 2.54 1.50 -8.06
N LEU A 109 1.82 2.47 -7.50
CA LEU A 109 0.38 2.37 -7.22
C LEU A 109 -0.43 1.85 -8.42
N SER A 110 -0.13 2.33 -9.63
CA SER A 110 -0.83 1.92 -10.85
C SER A 110 -0.72 0.40 -11.11
N PHE A 111 0.42 -0.20 -10.79
CA PHE A 111 0.66 -1.63 -10.92
C PHE A 111 -0.20 -2.42 -9.93
N PHE A 112 -0.18 -2.06 -8.65
CA PHE A 112 -0.94 -2.77 -7.61
C PHE A 112 -2.46 -2.67 -7.84
N VAL A 113 -2.95 -1.48 -8.22
CA VAL A 113 -4.37 -1.30 -8.60
C VAL A 113 -4.73 -2.16 -9.80
N GLN A 114 -3.85 -2.23 -10.81
CA GLN A 114 -4.10 -3.07 -11.98
C GLN A 114 -4.13 -4.56 -11.62
N PHE A 115 -3.22 -5.00 -10.75
CA PHE A 115 -3.18 -6.37 -10.26
C PHE A 115 -4.50 -6.75 -9.57
N LEU A 116 -4.97 -5.93 -8.62
CA LEU A 116 -6.24 -6.16 -7.93
C LEU A 116 -7.44 -6.26 -8.88
N LEU A 117 -7.47 -5.43 -9.93
CA LEU A 117 -8.57 -5.41 -10.90
C LEU A 117 -8.54 -6.59 -11.90
N GLN A 118 -7.41 -7.28 -12.02
CA GLN A 118 -7.24 -8.40 -12.95
C GLN A 118 -7.18 -9.75 -12.25
N CYS A 119 -7.01 -9.76 -10.93
CA CYS A 119 -6.87 -10.98 -10.14
C CYS A 119 -8.19 -11.77 -10.15
N GLN A 120 -8.15 -13.01 -10.63
CA GLN A 120 -9.33 -13.89 -10.66
C GLN A 120 -9.43 -14.78 -9.42
N ASP A 121 -8.35 -14.87 -8.66
CA ASP A 121 -8.26 -15.66 -7.44
C ASP A 121 -8.00 -14.71 -6.26
N PRO A 122 -9.02 -14.37 -5.46
CA PRO A 122 -8.87 -13.50 -4.29
C PRO A 122 -8.22 -14.26 -3.11
N GLY A 123 -7.08 -14.87 -3.36
CA GLY A 123 -6.25 -15.57 -2.38
C GLY A 123 -5.23 -14.65 -1.70
N GLU A 124 -4.14 -15.26 -1.24
CA GLU A 124 -3.10 -14.59 -0.46
C GLU A 124 -2.42 -13.45 -1.22
N ALA A 125 -2.23 -13.59 -2.52
CA ALA A 125 -1.58 -12.56 -3.33
C ALA A 125 -2.39 -11.26 -3.41
N MET A 126 -3.72 -11.37 -3.50
CA MET A 126 -4.61 -10.22 -3.49
C MET A 126 -4.59 -9.53 -2.12
N LEU A 127 -4.63 -10.31 -1.02
CA LEU A 127 -4.49 -9.79 0.33
C LEU A 127 -3.14 -9.07 0.53
N ALA A 128 -2.03 -9.68 0.11
CA ALA A 128 -0.71 -9.08 0.20
C ALA A 128 -0.64 -7.77 -0.60
N CYS A 129 -1.24 -7.72 -1.80
CA CYS A 129 -1.33 -6.51 -2.60
C CYS A 129 -2.14 -5.39 -1.90
N VAL A 130 -3.22 -5.71 -1.17
CA VAL A 130 -3.95 -4.74 -0.35
C VAL A 130 -3.04 -4.19 0.75
N ALA A 131 -2.31 -5.06 1.45
CA ALA A 131 -1.36 -4.64 2.50
C ALA A 131 -0.26 -3.70 1.96
N VAL A 132 0.25 -3.96 0.74
CA VAL A 132 1.18 -3.01 0.10
C VAL A 132 0.55 -1.64 -0.10
N ILE A 133 -0.70 -1.57 -0.57
CA ILE A 133 -1.41 -0.30 -0.78
C ILE A 133 -1.63 0.43 0.56
N GLU A 134 -2.03 -0.30 1.60
CA GLU A 134 -2.21 0.25 2.96
C GLU A 134 -0.90 0.82 3.53
N ALA A 135 0.25 0.22 3.20
CA ALA A 135 1.56 0.66 3.66
C ALA A 135 2.16 1.82 2.85
N MET A 136 1.54 2.24 1.74
CA MET A 136 2.09 3.30 0.88
C MET A 136 2.01 4.68 1.56
N PRO A 137 3.15 5.36 1.82
CA PRO A 137 3.14 6.65 2.52
C PRO A 137 2.66 7.81 1.64
N GLY A 138 2.69 7.66 0.31
CA GLY A 138 2.54 8.78 -0.61
C GLY A 138 3.80 9.66 -0.64
N PRO A 139 3.71 10.90 -1.16
CA PRO A 139 2.51 11.57 -1.61
C PRO A 139 2.02 11.05 -2.96
N PHE A 140 0.70 11.04 -3.14
CA PHE A 140 0.07 10.77 -4.42
C PHE A 140 -0.38 12.05 -5.10
N ALA A 141 -0.31 12.08 -6.43
CA ALA A 141 -0.96 13.13 -7.20
C ALA A 141 -2.50 12.97 -7.07
N PRO A 142 -3.26 14.02 -6.70
CA PRO A 142 -4.72 13.97 -6.58
C PRO A 142 -5.47 13.31 -7.75
N PRO A 143 -5.15 13.58 -9.04
CA PRO A 143 -5.84 12.90 -10.14
C PRO A 143 -5.53 11.40 -10.20
N VAL A 144 -4.33 10.98 -9.79
CA VAL A 144 -3.91 9.57 -9.81
C VAL A 144 -4.67 8.78 -8.74
N ILE A 145 -4.70 9.29 -7.50
CA ILE A 145 -5.36 8.60 -6.39
C ILE A 145 -6.88 8.56 -6.54
N LYS A 146 -7.51 9.66 -6.96
CA LYS A 146 -8.96 9.69 -7.26
C LYS A 146 -9.32 8.65 -8.32
N ARG A 147 -8.54 8.60 -9.42
CA ARG A 147 -8.75 7.61 -10.48
C ARG A 147 -8.57 6.18 -9.97
N ALA A 148 -7.58 5.92 -9.13
CA ALA A 148 -7.36 4.61 -8.52
C ALA A 148 -8.57 4.17 -7.67
N ILE A 149 -9.04 5.04 -6.76
CA ILE A 149 -10.22 4.79 -5.92
C ILE A 149 -11.45 4.50 -6.77
N THR A 150 -11.74 5.35 -7.77
CA THR A 150 -12.89 5.14 -8.66
C THR A 150 -12.80 3.81 -9.41
N ARG A 151 -11.61 3.43 -9.88
CA ARG A 151 -11.42 2.15 -10.58
C ARG A 151 -11.62 0.95 -9.66
N LEU A 152 -11.16 1.00 -8.41
CA LEU A 152 -11.35 -0.09 -7.45
C LEU A 152 -12.83 -0.28 -7.09
N LEU A 153 -13.58 0.81 -6.93
CA LEU A 153 -14.99 0.77 -6.55
C LEU A 153 -15.93 0.42 -7.72
N LEU A 154 -15.68 1.01 -8.90
CA LEU A 154 -16.61 0.97 -10.05
C LEU A 154 -16.05 0.24 -11.27
N GLY A 155 -14.82 -0.28 -11.21
CA GLY A 155 -14.18 -0.96 -12.33
C GLY A 155 -14.90 -2.24 -12.73
N LYS A 156 -14.73 -2.63 -14.00
CA LYS A 156 -15.17 -3.94 -14.48
C LYS A 156 -14.42 -5.02 -13.69
N ARG A 157 -15.18 -5.87 -13.00
CA ARG A 157 -14.66 -6.95 -12.18
C ARG A 157 -14.40 -8.18 -13.05
N PRO A 158 -13.34 -8.96 -12.76
CA PRO A 158 -13.18 -10.27 -13.38
C PRO A 158 -14.31 -11.20 -12.94
N VAL A 159 -14.57 -12.22 -13.76
CA VAL A 159 -15.48 -13.31 -13.36
C VAL A 159 -14.72 -14.17 -12.36
N VAL A 160 -15.20 -14.18 -11.12
CA VAL A 160 -14.66 -15.00 -10.02
C VAL A 160 -15.70 -16.04 -9.63
N MET A 161 -15.28 -17.12 -8.95
CA MET A 161 -16.21 -18.11 -8.43
C MET A 161 -17.21 -17.43 -7.47
N PRO A 162 -18.52 -17.79 -7.49
CA PRO A 162 -19.54 -17.12 -6.67
C PRO A 162 -19.21 -17.06 -5.18
N GLU A 163 -18.56 -18.11 -4.66
CA GLU A 163 -18.12 -18.23 -3.28
C GLU A 163 -17.06 -17.19 -2.89
N LEU A 164 -16.20 -16.84 -3.84
CA LEU A 164 -15.05 -15.96 -3.67
C LEU A 164 -15.37 -14.51 -4.03
N GLN A 165 -16.55 -14.25 -4.61
CA GLN A 165 -16.95 -12.92 -5.04
C GLN A 165 -16.94 -11.91 -3.90
N VAL A 166 -17.50 -12.27 -2.74
CA VAL A 166 -17.54 -11.38 -1.56
C VAL A 166 -16.14 -11.04 -1.08
N GLN A 167 -15.22 -12.01 -1.06
CA GLN A 167 -13.83 -11.81 -0.65
C GLN A 167 -13.09 -10.87 -1.61
N HIS A 168 -13.27 -11.08 -2.92
CA HIS A 168 -12.70 -10.19 -3.94
C HIS A 168 -13.21 -8.75 -3.77
N GLU A 169 -14.52 -8.57 -3.58
CA GLU A 169 -15.12 -7.25 -3.35
C GLU A 169 -14.62 -6.58 -2.08
N LEU A 170 -14.44 -7.35 -1.00
CA LEU A 170 -13.87 -6.87 0.25
C LEU A 170 -12.45 -6.32 0.05
N PHE A 171 -11.58 -7.04 -0.65
CA PHE A 171 -10.21 -6.60 -0.91
C PHE A 171 -10.13 -5.33 -1.77
N LEU A 172 -10.99 -5.21 -2.80
CA LEU A 172 -11.09 -3.98 -3.58
C LEU A 172 -11.56 -2.80 -2.74
N ALA A 173 -12.57 -3.01 -1.90
CA ALA A 173 -13.08 -1.98 -1.00
C ALA A 173 -12.01 -1.54 -0.01
N GLN A 174 -11.31 -2.46 0.65
CA GLN A 174 -10.22 -2.17 1.59
C GLN A 174 -9.12 -1.33 0.95
N ALA A 175 -8.60 -1.74 -0.22
CA ALA A 175 -7.60 -0.95 -0.94
C ALA A 175 -8.12 0.45 -1.31
N SER A 176 -9.40 0.58 -1.68
CA SER A 176 -9.99 1.88 -2.02
C SER A 176 -10.13 2.80 -0.80
N TYR A 177 -10.47 2.25 0.37
CA TYR A 177 -10.56 3.00 1.62
C TYR A 177 -9.17 3.46 2.08
N ALA A 178 -8.16 2.59 2.02
CA ALA A 178 -6.78 2.95 2.36
C ALA A 178 -6.28 4.14 1.52
N LEU A 179 -6.57 4.13 0.22
CA LEU A 179 -6.25 5.26 -0.67
C LEU A 179 -7.08 6.52 -0.37
N ALA A 180 -8.35 6.36 0.02
CA ALA A 180 -9.18 7.50 0.41
C ALA A 180 -8.64 8.16 1.69
N ASP A 181 -8.25 7.37 2.69
CA ASP A 181 -7.66 7.85 3.93
C ASP A 181 -6.35 8.60 3.65
N ALA A 182 -5.45 8.01 2.85
CA ALA A 182 -4.22 8.68 2.42
C ALA A 182 -4.50 10.00 1.68
N TYR A 183 -5.49 10.04 0.78
CA TYR A 183 -5.88 11.27 0.09
C TYR A 183 -6.37 12.35 1.06
N PHE A 184 -7.25 12.00 2.00
CA PHE A 184 -7.78 12.96 2.96
C PHE A 184 -6.71 13.47 3.92
N GLU A 185 -5.78 12.61 4.34
CA GLU A 185 -4.62 13.01 5.13
C GLU A 185 -3.74 14.01 4.36
N GLN A 186 -3.45 13.78 3.08
CA GLN A 186 -2.70 14.73 2.26
C GLN A 186 -3.42 16.08 2.12
N VAL A 187 -4.75 16.08 1.97
CA VAL A 187 -5.55 17.32 1.89
C VAL A 187 -5.53 18.07 3.22
N ASP A 188 -5.70 17.37 4.34
CA ASP A 188 -5.64 17.95 5.68
C ASP A 188 -4.25 18.55 5.97
N GLN A 189 -3.18 17.84 5.61
CA GLN A 189 -1.80 18.35 5.73
C GLN A 189 -1.58 19.59 4.86
N ALA A 190 -1.98 19.55 3.59
CA ALA A 190 -1.85 20.70 2.68
C ALA A 190 -2.62 21.93 3.18
N TRP A 191 -3.84 21.72 3.69
CA TRP A 191 -4.65 22.79 4.27
C TRP A 191 -4.00 23.39 5.52
N LYS A 192 -3.44 22.56 6.40
CA LYS A 192 -2.71 23.00 7.60
C LYS A 192 -1.45 23.78 7.26
N THR A 193 -0.72 23.40 6.21
CA THR A 193 0.51 24.10 5.78
C THR A 193 0.20 25.42 5.07
N ASP A 194 -0.83 25.47 4.22
CA ASP A 194 -1.21 26.68 3.48
C ASP A 194 -1.84 27.74 4.40
N ALA A 195 -2.51 27.33 5.48
CA ALA A 195 -3.17 28.24 6.39
C ALA A 195 -2.24 28.99 7.34
N GLY A 196 -0.93 28.66 7.42
CA GLY A 196 0.07 29.35 8.25
C GLY A 196 -0.26 29.51 9.75
N THR A 197 -1.36 28.91 10.22
CA THR A 197 -1.90 29.11 11.57
C THR A 197 -2.57 27.81 12.02
N PRO A 198 -2.32 27.33 13.25
CA PRO A 198 -3.02 26.18 13.79
C PRO A 198 -4.47 26.55 14.04
N TRP A 199 -5.33 26.23 13.07
CA TRP A 199 -6.76 26.47 13.16
C TRP A 199 -7.36 25.44 14.14
N THR A 200 -7.61 25.85 15.38
CA THR A 200 -8.43 25.04 16.27
C THR A 200 -9.88 25.24 15.86
N PHE A 201 -10.64 24.14 15.74
CA PHE A 201 -12.06 24.13 15.35
C PHE A 201 -12.91 25.19 16.10
N TYR A 202 -12.53 25.52 17.33
CA TYR A 202 -13.18 26.54 18.17
C TYR A 202 -12.95 28.00 17.74
N GLN A 203 -11.87 28.32 17.01
CA GLN A 203 -11.60 29.70 16.58
C GLN A 203 -12.49 30.16 15.42
N GLY A 204 -12.85 29.27 14.50
CA GLY A 204 -13.74 29.60 13.38
C GLY A 204 -15.19 29.84 13.75
N LEU A 205 -15.67 29.15 14.79
CA LEU A 205 -17.02 29.39 15.32
C LEU A 205 -17.12 30.76 16.00
N ASN A 206 -16.06 31.19 16.69
CA ASN A 206 -16.01 32.51 17.35
C ASN A 206 -15.87 33.68 16.37
N GLN A 207 -15.19 33.49 15.23
CA GLN A 207 -15.10 34.54 14.21
C GLN A 207 -16.43 34.76 13.49
N LYS A 208 -17.20 33.70 13.20
CA LYS A 208 -18.53 33.86 12.58
C LYS A 208 -19.54 34.56 13.50
N SER A 209 -19.48 34.36 14.81
CA SER A 209 -20.31 35.08 15.77
C SER A 209 -19.86 36.54 15.98
N ALA A 210 -18.56 36.84 15.89
CA ALA A 210 -18.06 38.21 15.92
C ALA A 210 -18.46 39.02 14.66
N SER A 211 -18.36 38.43 13.47
CA SER A 211 -18.75 39.07 12.21
C SER A 211 -20.27 39.22 12.06
N ALA A 212 -21.06 38.31 12.63
CA ALA A 212 -22.53 38.43 12.67
C ALA A 212 -23.00 39.54 13.61
N ASN A 213 -22.30 39.78 14.72
CA ASN A 213 -22.63 40.87 15.65
C ASN A 213 -22.23 42.27 15.13
N GLN A 214 -21.15 42.38 14.33
CA GLN A 214 -20.79 43.66 13.69
C GLN A 214 -21.80 44.09 12.62
N ARG A 215 -22.43 43.16 11.88
CA ARG A 215 -23.50 43.50 10.93
C ARG A 215 -24.78 43.99 11.58
N LYS A 216 -25.08 43.57 12.82
CA LYS A 216 -26.25 44.06 13.57
C LYS A 216 -26.05 45.43 14.21
N GLN A 217 -24.82 45.93 14.30
CA GLN A 217 -24.51 47.27 14.84
C GLN A 217 -24.41 48.35 13.74
N GLN A 218 -24.57 47.99 12.46
CA GLN A 218 -24.51 48.91 11.32
C GLN A 218 -25.85 49.04 10.57
N GLU A 219 -26.98 48.73 11.19
CA GLU A 219 -28.29 49.18 10.69
C GLU A 219 -28.56 50.60 11.23
N PRO A 220 -28.51 51.66 10.40
CA PRO A 220 -28.91 52.98 10.83
C PRO A 220 -30.43 53.04 10.99
N ASN A 221 -30.87 53.45 12.18
CA ASN A 221 -32.19 54.01 12.44
C ASN A 221 -32.47 55.14 11.42
N SER A 222 -33.26 54.86 10.38
CA SER A 222 -33.92 55.89 9.59
C SER A 222 -35.36 56.04 10.07
N THR A 223 -35.52 56.86 11.09
CA THR A 223 -36.80 57.39 11.55
C THR A 223 -37.38 58.34 10.50
N ASN A 224 -38.68 58.16 10.21
CA ASN A 224 -39.62 59.05 9.53
C ASN A 224 -39.53 60.51 10.03
N PRO A 225 -39.90 61.57 9.25
CA PRO A 225 -41.32 61.94 9.18
C PRO A 225 -41.83 62.72 7.93
N ASN A 226 -43.17 62.85 7.91
CA ASN A 226 -44.07 63.73 7.14
C ASN A 226 -43.61 65.16 6.76
N GLN A 227 -44.41 65.75 5.83
CA GLN A 227 -44.66 67.18 5.50
C GLN A 227 -44.01 67.64 4.17
N SER A 228 -44.62 68.40 3.26
CA SER A 228 -45.92 69.10 3.11
C SER A 228 -45.89 69.87 1.77
N CYS A 229 -47.06 70.09 1.13
CA CYS A 229 -47.42 71.16 0.17
C CYS A 229 -46.53 71.32 -1.10
N GLN A 230 -47.05 71.25 -2.34
CA GLN A 230 -48.16 72.01 -2.95
C GLN A 230 -48.78 71.23 -4.11
#